data_AF-A0A353KZV4-F1
#
_entry.id   AF-A0A353KZV4-F1
#
_cell.length_a   1.000
_cell.length_b   1.000
_cell.length_c   1.000
_cell.angle_alpha   90.00
_cell.angle_beta   90.00
_cell.angle_gamma   90.00
#
_symmetry.space_group_name_H-M   'P 1'
#
loop_
_entity.id
_entity.type
_entity.pdbx_description
1 polymer ?
#
loop_
_entity_poly.entity_id
_entity_poly.type
_entity_poly.pdbx_seq_one_letter_code
_entity_poly.pdbx_strand_id
1 'polypeptide(L)' 'MKIEQIKIEGLFGELNYDIRIDDNKLILVAENGSGKTTIVNIIYYFLSRQWTKLLRYRFEKITAWKIQ' A
#
# COMPACT_ATOMS: atom_id res chain seq x y z
N MET A 1 14.34 -2.26 -7.24
CA MET A 1 13.82 -3.09 -6.13
C MET A 1 12.58 -3.79 -6.65
N LYS A 2 12.53 -5.13 -6.62
CA LYS A 2 11.38 -5.91 -7.10
C LYS A 2 10.60 -6.39 -5.88
N ILE A 3 9.41 -5.83 -5.68
CA ILE A 3 8.50 -6.19 -4.58
C ILE A 3 7.44 -7.12 -5.13
N GLU A 4 7.12 -8.16 -4.38
CA GLU A 4 6.07 -9.13 -4.71
C GLU A 4 4.80 -8.89 -3.93
N GLN A 5 4.92 -8.31 -2.74
CA GLN A 5 3.81 -8.16 -1.83
C GLN A 5 3.97 -6.94 -0.94
N ILE A 6 2.86 -6.24 -0.71
CA ILE A 6 2.73 -5.18 0.27
C ILE A 6 1.48 -5.46 1.10
N LYS A 7 1.62 -5.44 2.42
CA LYS A 7 0.51 -5.51 3.35
C LYS A 7 0.33 -4.17 4.05
N ILE A 8 -0.91 -3.68 4.11
CA ILE A 8 -1.31 -2.47 4.83
C ILE A 8 -2.34 -2.89 5.87
N GLU A 9 -2.03 -2.72 7.14
CA GLU A 9 -2.88 -3.15 8.26
C GLU A 9 -3.46 -1.94 8.98
N GLY A 10 -4.74 -2.02 9.35
CA GLY A 10 -5.45 -0.98 10.10
C GLY A 10 -5.64 0.35 9.35
N LEU A 11 -5.74 0.34 8.02
CA LEU A 11 -6.04 1.54 7.25
C LEU A 11 -7.43 2.07 7.64
N PHE A 12 -7.49 3.34 8.03
CA PHE A 12 -8.69 3.98 8.61
C PHE A 12 -9.21 3.32 9.90
N GLY A 13 -8.42 2.44 10.53
CA GLY A 13 -8.76 1.75 11.77
C GLY A 13 -9.46 0.41 11.61
N GLU A 14 -9.75 -0.03 10.38
CA GLU A 14 -10.49 -1.29 10.15
C GLU A 14 -10.07 -2.03 8.87
N LEU A 15 -9.52 -1.34 7.87
CA LEU A 15 -9.25 -1.95 6.57
C LEU A 15 -7.85 -2.59 6.54
N ASN A 16 -7.82 -3.85 6.13
CA ASN A 16 -6.59 -4.60 5.95
C ASN A 16 -6.45 -5.01 4.49
N TYR A 17 -5.32 -4.69 3.88
CA TYR A 17 -5.00 -5.00 2.50
C TYR A 17 -3.79 -5.91 2.42
N ASP A 18 -3.93 -6.99 1.67
CA ASP A 18 -2.84 -7.84 1.24
C ASP A 18 -2.74 -7.76 -0.29
N ILE A 19 -1.70 -7.08 -0.77
CA ILE A 19 -1.57 -6.63 -2.15
C ILE A 19 -0.39 -7.35 -2.80
N ARG A 20 -0.69 -8.19 -3.80
CA ARG A 20 0.33 -8.80 -4.65
C ARG A 20 0.70 -7.88 -5.81
N ILE A 21 1.99 -7.84 -6.11
CA ILE A 21 2.56 -7.16 -7.27
C ILE A 21 3.14 -8.23 -8.17
N ASP A 22 2.52 -8.44 -9.32
CA ASP A 22 2.93 -9.44 -10.29
C ASP A 22 3.46 -8.77 -11.54
N ASP A 23 4.63 -9.21 -12.00
CA ASP A 23 5.36 -8.62 -13.12
C ASP A 23 5.43 -7.08 -13.08
N ASN A 24 5.71 -6.54 -11.88
CA ASN A 24 5.74 -5.10 -11.58
C ASN A 24 4.43 -4.36 -11.91
N LYS A 25 3.30 -5.08 -11.91
CA LYS A 25 1.95 -4.55 -12.12
C LYS A 25 1.12 -4.80 -10.86
N LEU A 26 0.26 -3.83 -10.58
CA LEU A 26 -0.72 -3.88 -9.52
C LEU A 26 -2.09 -3.58 -10.13
N ILE A 27 -3.06 -4.47 -9.91
CA ILE A 27 -4.45 -4.28 -10.33
C ILE A 27 -5.28 -4.03 -9.07
N LEU A 28 -5.91 -2.86 -8.99
CA LEU A 28 -6.82 -2.48 -7.89
C LEU A 28 -8.24 -2.33 -8.43
N VAL A 29 -9.13 -3.26 -8.06
CA VAL A 29 -10.55 -3.22 -8.41
C VAL A 29 -11.37 -2.92 -7.18
N ALA A 30 -12.11 -1.81 -7.20
CA ALA A 30 -13.06 -1.42 -6.16
C ALA A 30 -13.99 -0.31 -6.68
N GLU A 31 -15.09 -0.06 -6.00
CA GLU A 31 -16.04 1.01 -6.35
C GLU A 31 -15.40 2.41 -6.33
N ASN A 32 -16.04 3.37 -7.00
CA ASN A 32 -15.58 4.75 -6.93
C ASN A 32 -15.79 5.31 -5.51
N GLY A 33 -14.79 6.04 -5.01
CA GLY A 33 -14.78 6.52 -3.63
C GLY A 33 -14.25 5.53 -2.58
N SER A 34 -13.95 4.28 -2.95
CA SER A 34 -13.51 3.25 -2.00
C SER A 34 -12.09 3.42 -1.42
N GLY A 35 -11.36 4.46 -1.82
CA GLY A 35 -9.99 4.71 -1.32
C GLY A 35 -8.84 4.15 -2.18
N LYS A 36 -9.08 3.78 -3.45
CA LYS A 36 -8.02 3.31 -4.37
C LYS A 36 -6.81 4.27 -4.44
N THR A 37 -7.06 5.57 -4.55
CA THR A 37 -6.00 6.60 -4.58
C THR A 37 -5.19 6.62 -3.28
N THR A 38 -5.83 6.35 -2.15
CA THR A 38 -5.15 6.23 -0.84
C THR A 38 -4.16 5.08 -0.85
N ILE A 39 -4.57 3.91 -1.34
CA ILE A 39 -3.70 2.72 -1.44
C ILE A 39 -2.48 3.03 -2.33
N VAL A 40 -2.71 3.60 -3.53
CA VAL A 40 -1.64 3.97 -4.46
C VAL A 40 -0.66 4.98 -3.83
N ASN A 41 -1.17 6.00 -3.13
CA ASN A 41 -0.35 6.98 -2.45
C ASN A 41 0.48 6.38 -1.31
N ILE A 42 -0.12 5.51 -0.48
CA ILE A 42 0.58 4.80 0.59
C ILE A 42 1.74 3.99 0.02
N ILE A 43 1.47 3.20 -1.03
CA ILE A 43 2.51 2.41 -1.71
C ILE A 43 3.61 3.34 -2.23
N TYR A 44 3.24 4.39 -2.96
CA TYR A 44 4.21 5.34 -3.51
C TYR A 44 5.09 5.98 -2.42
N TYR A 45 4.50 6.50 -1.34
CA TYR A 45 5.26 7.14 -0.27
C TYR A 45 6.13 6.17 0.53
N PHE A 46 5.66 4.94 0.72
CA PHE A 46 6.44 3.88 1.35
C PHE A 46 7.68 3.54 0.51
N LEU A 47 7.50 3.31 -0.79
CA LEU A 47 8.60 2.92 -1.70
C LEU A 47 9.60 4.06 -1.95
N SER A 48 9.11 5.29 -2.00
CA SER A 48 9.95 6.49 -2.16
C SER A 48 10.51 7.02 -0.84
N ARG A 49 10.24 6.36 0.29
CA ARG A 49 10.71 6.74 1.64
C ARG A 49 10.27 8.15 2.08
N GLN A 50 9.10 8.60 1.60
CA GLN A 50 8.52 9.89 1.95
C GLN A 50 7.71 9.79 3.26
N TRP A 51 8.40 9.49 4.36
CA TRP A 51 7.79 9.17 5.66
C TRP A 51 6.84 10.25 6.19
N THR A 52 7.20 11.53 6.07
CA THR A 52 6.35 12.64 6.51
C THR A 52 5.01 12.69 5.78
N LYS A 53 4.97 12.31 4.49
CA LYS A 53 3.72 12.23 3.72
C LYS A 53 2.96 10.94 4.06
N LEU A 54 3.67 9.84 4.25
CA LEU A 54 3.10 8.56 4.63
C LEU A 54 2.38 8.64 5.99
N LEU A 55 3.00 9.28 6.99
CA LEU A 55 2.44 9.42 8.35
C LEU A 55 1.21 10.34 8.43
N ARG A 56 0.78 10.96 7.32
CA ARG A 56 -0.52 11.65 7.26
C ARG A 56 -1.70 10.68 7.14
N TYR A 57 -1.44 9.42 6.76
CA TYR A 57 -2.45 8.38 6.70
C TYR A 57 -2.53 7.63 8.03
N ARG A 58 -3.75 7.30 8.46
CA ARG A 58 -3.98 6.45 9.63
C ARG A 58 -3.89 4.99 9.22
N PHE A 59 -2.78 4.34 9.55
CA PHE A 59 -2.55 2.90 9.41
C PHE A 59 -1.79 2.40 10.65
N GLU A 60 -1.84 1.09 10.91
CA GLU A 60 -1.14 0.47 12.03
C GLU A 60 0.24 -0.04 11.61
N LYS A 61 0.31 -0.73 10.46
CA LYS A 61 1.55 -1.33 9.98
C LYS A 61 1.56 -1.43 8.46
N ILE A 62 2.73 -1.22 7.87
CA ILE A 62 3.00 -1.53 6.46
C ILE A 62 4.18 -2.47 6.40
N THR A 63 4.02 -3.59 5.69
CA THR A 63 5.06 -4.60 5.47
C THR A 63 5.24 -4.78 3.97
N ALA A 64 6.48 -4.91 3.49
CA ALA A 64 6.76 -5.21 2.10
C ALA A 64 7.79 -6.33 1.99
N TRP A 65 7.56 -7.24 1.04
CA TRP A 65 8.45 -8.35 0.74
C TRP A 65 9.04 -8.17 -0.65
N LYS A 66 10.34 -8.44 -0.76
CA LYS A 66 11.11 -8.36 -2.00
C LYS A 66 11.50 -9.75 -2.48
N ILE A 67 11.67 -9.88 -3.79
CA ILE A 67 12.37 -11.04 -4.37
C ILE A 67 13.82 -11.00 -3.89
N GLN A 68 14.33 -12.17 -3.52
CA GLN A 68 15.72 -12.35 -3.12
C GLN A 68 16.68 -12.22 -4.30
#